data_AF-A0A8J6NM10-F1
#
_entry.id   AF-A0A8J6NM10-F1
#
_cell.length_a   1.000
_cell.length_b   1.000
_cell.length_c   1.000
_cell.angle_alpha   90.00
_cell.angle_beta   90.00
_cell.angle_gamma   90.00
#
_symmetry.space_group_name_H-M   'P 1'
#
loop_
_entity.id
_entity.type
_entity.pdbx_description
1 polymer ?
#
loop_
_entity_poly.entity_id
_entity_poly.type
_entity_poly.pdbx_seq_one_letter_code
_entity_poly.pdbx_strand_id
1 'polypeptide(L)'
;MTKNDTNSKNSDDFMQGLGANESALLERIPMIPLRKLAAGMVRAKMRVQFTGWLQYLLPVIFILILALLAGVSRLFKINFLAQIFSVLGSLLFIAALFDLVTVKFNLRFSERLPKRNDALDLFDLMRARHSCRSFQTRKLTEADHAELMDSIQCHLAEPRIGEAPIRFEYIAAPLTVWPPVNATEFLVAIAPKEYDRLSVIDVGRSLQKVVLDVTRMGLGTCWIGPGADHASIMQNLGERFDSEKDHIVCVCAVGYKSNYIPLFIRIFNSRLSNSRLPQSELFFADADFIQPLDVDAPPSNHYGRNYEICQWAPSSYNGQTTRCAAVTDEKGAIKSFDFYAATASQYYAPVALGIWAANWEMGCDALGIQGHFAVRPTEKEATLPRYDLSWVAEEK
;
A
#
# COMPACT_ATOMS: atom_id res chain seq x y z
N MET A 1 -15.05 -50.08 -3.04
CA MET A 1 -14.31 -48.99 -3.71
C MET A 1 -15.34 -47.99 -4.25
N THR A 2 -16.18 -47.34 -3.45
CA THR A 2 -15.95 -46.31 -2.41
C THR A 2 -15.07 -45.14 -2.82
N LYS A 3 -15.76 -44.01 -3.05
CA LYS A 3 -15.46 -42.63 -2.62
C LYS A 3 -14.14 -42.03 -3.13
N ASN A 4 -14.23 -41.09 -4.09
CA ASN A 4 -13.34 -39.91 -4.09
C ASN A 4 -13.82 -38.67 -4.88
N ASP A 5 -14.97 -38.67 -5.55
CA ASP A 5 -15.38 -37.49 -6.37
C ASP A 5 -16.24 -36.42 -5.67
N THR A 6 -16.55 -36.56 -4.38
CA THR A 6 -17.38 -35.58 -3.65
C THR A 6 -16.60 -34.59 -2.78
N ASN A 7 -15.26 -34.65 -2.76
CA ASN A 7 -14.45 -33.80 -1.88
C ASN A 7 -13.84 -32.55 -2.54
N SER A 8 -13.79 -32.45 -3.87
CA SER A 8 -13.26 -31.25 -4.55
C SER A 8 -14.32 -30.14 -4.72
N LYS A 9 -15.61 -30.47 -4.84
CA LYS A 9 -16.67 -29.45 -4.98
C LYS A 9 -16.97 -28.65 -3.69
N ASN A 10 -16.59 -29.17 -2.52
CA ASN A 10 -16.85 -28.53 -1.23
C ASN A 10 -15.67 -27.70 -0.68
N SER A 11 -14.47 -27.80 -1.29
CA SER A 11 -13.33 -26.97 -0.89
C SER A 11 -13.40 -25.55 -1.42
N ASP A 12 -14.14 -25.33 -2.51
CA ASP A 12 -14.06 -24.07 -3.26
C ASP A 12 -15.18 -23.08 -2.86
N ASP A 13 -16.28 -23.58 -2.30
CA ASP A 13 -17.45 -22.78 -1.89
C ASP A 13 -17.12 -21.77 -0.76
N PHE A 14 -16.19 -22.11 0.14
CA PHE A 14 -15.80 -21.16 1.21
C PHE A 14 -14.79 -20.09 0.75
N MET A 15 -14.17 -20.27 -0.42
CA MET A 15 -13.22 -19.32 -1.01
C MET A 15 -13.92 -18.32 -1.95
N GLN A 16 -15.15 -18.62 -2.37
CA GLN A 16 -15.93 -17.76 -3.27
C GLN A 16 -16.15 -16.35 -2.68
N GLY A 17 -15.86 -15.33 -3.48
CA GLY A 17 -16.01 -13.91 -3.11
C GLY A 17 -14.81 -13.29 -2.37
N LEU A 18 -13.71 -14.02 -2.20
CA LEU A 18 -12.44 -13.50 -1.68
C LEU A 18 -11.55 -12.98 -2.82
N GLY A 19 -10.82 -11.88 -2.58
CA GLY A 19 -9.86 -11.33 -3.54
C GLY A 19 -8.65 -12.24 -3.73
N ALA A 20 -7.91 -12.05 -4.83
CA ALA A 20 -6.78 -12.91 -5.19
C ALA A 20 -5.69 -13.00 -4.09
N ASN A 21 -5.45 -11.89 -3.38
CA ASN A 21 -4.49 -11.86 -2.27
C ASN A 21 -5.02 -12.58 -1.02
N GLU A 22 -6.28 -12.37 -0.67
CA GLU A 22 -6.93 -13.06 0.45
C GLU A 22 -6.96 -14.56 0.21
N SER A 23 -7.27 -14.98 -1.01
CA SER A 23 -7.27 -16.38 -1.41
C SER A 23 -5.87 -17.00 -1.32
N ALA A 24 -4.85 -16.32 -1.89
CA ALA A 24 -3.46 -16.78 -1.82
C ALA A 24 -2.92 -16.88 -0.37
N LEU A 25 -3.34 -15.98 0.53
CA LEU A 25 -2.99 -16.06 1.95
C LEU A 25 -3.63 -17.25 2.65
N LEU A 26 -4.90 -17.56 2.34
CA LEU A 26 -5.63 -18.67 2.94
C LEU A 26 -5.16 -20.03 2.41
N GLU A 27 -4.75 -20.10 1.14
CA GLU A 27 -4.19 -21.31 0.54
C GLU A 27 -2.91 -21.79 1.24
N ARG A 28 -2.13 -20.86 1.80
CA ARG A 28 -0.95 -21.18 2.63
C ARG A 28 -1.28 -21.90 3.94
N ILE A 29 -2.56 -21.92 4.36
CA ILE A 29 -2.99 -22.65 5.57
C ILE A 29 -3.24 -24.11 5.18
N PRO A 30 -2.43 -25.08 5.65
CA PRO A 30 -2.54 -26.47 5.22
C PRO A 30 -3.79 -27.17 5.76
N MET A 31 -4.27 -26.76 6.94
CA MET A 31 -5.42 -27.39 7.59
C MET A 31 -6.75 -26.79 7.13
N ILE A 32 -7.59 -27.61 6.48
CA ILE A 32 -8.93 -27.23 5.98
C ILE A 32 -9.83 -26.57 7.05
N PRO A 33 -10.00 -27.12 8.28
CA PRO A 33 -10.87 -26.48 9.26
C PRO A 33 -10.36 -25.10 9.69
N LEU A 34 -9.04 -24.94 9.81
CA LEU A 34 -8.42 -23.65 10.12
C LEU A 34 -8.57 -22.66 8.96
N ARG A 35 -8.46 -23.15 7.72
CA ARG A 35 -8.70 -22.36 6.50
C ARG A 35 -10.13 -21.86 6.41
N LYS A 36 -11.12 -22.71 6.72
CA LYS A 36 -12.55 -22.33 6.78
C LYS A 36 -12.82 -21.27 7.84
N LEU A 37 -12.23 -21.43 9.04
CA LEU A 37 -12.35 -20.44 10.10
C LEU A 37 -11.72 -19.10 9.70
N ALA A 38 -10.53 -19.13 9.12
CA ALA A 38 -9.85 -17.94 8.61
C ALA A 38 -10.65 -17.26 7.48
N ALA A 39 -11.21 -18.02 6.54
CA ALA A 39 -12.09 -17.50 5.50
C ALA A 39 -13.34 -16.81 6.11
N GLY A 40 -13.95 -17.40 7.13
CA GLY A 40 -15.04 -16.79 7.89
C GLY A 40 -14.63 -15.47 8.55
N MET A 41 -13.44 -15.41 9.15
CA MET A 41 -12.89 -14.17 9.72
C MET A 41 -12.65 -13.10 8.65
N VAL A 42 -12.12 -13.47 7.48
CA VAL A 42 -11.91 -12.55 6.36
C VAL A 42 -13.26 -11.99 5.89
N ARG A 43 -14.30 -12.81 5.73
CA ARG A 43 -15.64 -12.32 5.38
C ARG A 43 -16.22 -11.38 6.44
N ALA A 44 -16.06 -11.72 7.72
CA ALA A 44 -16.50 -10.85 8.82
C ALA A 44 -15.76 -9.51 8.79
N LYS A 45 -14.44 -9.53 8.59
CA LYS A 45 -13.63 -8.32 8.37
C LYS A 45 -14.19 -7.50 7.19
N MET A 46 -14.41 -8.12 6.03
CA MET A 46 -14.92 -7.43 4.83
C MET A 46 -16.28 -6.78 5.06
N ARG A 47 -17.18 -7.42 5.82
CA ARG A 47 -18.50 -6.82 6.17
C ARG A 47 -18.36 -5.61 7.07
N VAL A 48 -17.39 -5.63 7.98
CA VAL A 48 -17.23 -4.59 9.01
C VAL A 48 -16.29 -3.47 8.56
N GLN A 49 -15.36 -3.72 7.63
CA GLN A 49 -14.33 -2.73 7.25
C GLN A 49 -14.94 -1.43 6.72
N PHE A 50 -16.06 -1.53 6.01
CA PHE A 50 -16.77 -0.38 5.44
C PHE A 50 -17.78 0.28 6.40
N THR A 51 -17.89 -0.19 7.64
CA THR A 51 -18.73 0.48 8.66
C THR A 51 -17.99 1.57 9.41
N GLY A 52 -16.65 1.66 9.23
CA GLY A 52 -15.78 2.48 10.05
C GLY A 52 -15.72 2.04 11.52
N TRP A 53 -16.22 0.84 11.86
CA TRP A 53 -16.16 0.28 13.22
C TRP A 53 -15.07 -0.78 13.41
N LEU A 54 -14.54 -1.36 12.32
CA LEU A 54 -13.63 -2.52 12.37
C LEU A 54 -12.47 -2.34 13.34
N GLN A 55 -11.77 -1.21 13.27
CA GLN A 55 -10.61 -0.94 14.13
C GLN A 55 -10.95 -0.79 15.62
N TYR A 56 -12.19 -0.43 15.96
CA TYR A 56 -12.65 -0.28 17.35
C TYR A 56 -13.21 -1.60 17.92
N LEU A 57 -13.66 -2.51 17.05
CA LEU A 57 -14.12 -3.83 17.48
C LEU A 57 -12.97 -4.81 17.77
N LEU A 58 -11.80 -4.62 17.15
CA LEU A 58 -10.67 -5.52 17.34
C LEU A 58 -10.16 -5.55 18.80
N PRO A 59 -9.97 -4.43 19.52
CA PRO A 59 -9.66 -4.45 20.95
C PRO A 59 -10.70 -5.19 21.79
N VAL A 60 -11.98 -5.12 21.44
CA VAL A 60 -13.08 -5.77 22.19
C VAL A 60 -12.89 -7.29 22.25
N ILE A 61 -12.41 -7.91 21.17
CA ILE A 61 -12.13 -9.36 21.14
C ILE A 61 -11.10 -9.73 22.22
N PHE A 62 -10.01 -8.95 22.34
CA PHE A 62 -8.98 -9.19 23.34
C PHE A 62 -9.44 -8.88 24.76
N ILE A 63 -10.27 -7.86 24.94
CA ILE A 63 -10.89 -7.53 26.23
C ILE A 63 -11.76 -8.71 26.70
N LEU A 64 -12.57 -9.28 25.81
CA LEU A 64 -13.41 -10.45 26.12
C LEU A 64 -12.57 -11.70 26.45
N ILE A 65 -11.48 -11.95 25.71
CA ILE A 65 -10.56 -13.06 26.01
C ILE A 65 -9.93 -12.87 27.39
N LEU A 66 -9.44 -11.68 27.72
CA LEU A 66 -8.86 -11.39 29.04
C LEU A 66 -9.88 -11.54 30.16
N ALA A 67 -11.12 -11.10 29.95
CA ALA A 67 -12.21 -11.31 30.90
C ALA A 67 -12.53 -12.80 31.12
N LEU A 68 -12.53 -13.60 30.04
CA LEU A 68 -12.73 -15.05 30.12
C LEU A 68 -11.59 -15.72 30.90
N LEU A 69 -10.33 -15.41 30.58
CA LEU A 69 -9.16 -15.93 31.29
C LEU A 69 -9.17 -15.56 32.77
N ALA A 70 -9.59 -14.33 33.10
CA ALA A 70 -9.77 -13.91 34.48
C ALA A 70 -10.86 -14.75 35.19
N GLY A 71 -12.01 -14.96 34.54
CA GLY A 71 -13.11 -15.79 35.06
C GLY A 71 -12.70 -17.25 35.31
N VAL A 72 -12.03 -17.86 34.34
CA VAL A 72 -11.48 -19.23 34.47
C VAL A 72 -10.46 -19.30 35.60
N SER A 73 -9.55 -18.33 35.70
CA SER A 73 -8.56 -18.29 36.79
C SER A 73 -9.20 -18.21 38.18
N ARG A 74 -10.31 -17.45 38.31
CA ARG A 74 -11.10 -17.39 39.55
C ARG A 74 -11.75 -18.73 39.87
N LEU A 75 -12.26 -19.45 38.85
CA LEU A 75 -12.85 -20.78 39.03
C LEU A 75 -11.84 -21.79 39.59
N PHE A 76 -10.59 -21.74 39.14
CA PHE A 76 -9.49 -22.56 39.65
C PHE A 76 -8.81 -22.00 40.92
N LYS A 77 -9.34 -20.91 41.51
CA LYS A 77 -8.79 -20.23 42.71
C LYS A 77 -7.36 -19.70 42.52
N ILE A 78 -6.94 -19.43 41.29
CA ILE A 78 -5.62 -18.85 40.98
C ILE A 78 -5.75 -17.32 40.97
N ASN A 79 -5.84 -16.73 42.16
CA ASN A 79 -6.17 -15.30 42.34
C ASN A 79 -5.18 -14.33 41.66
N PHE A 80 -3.89 -14.65 41.67
CA PHE A 80 -2.86 -13.83 41.04
C PHE A 80 -3.08 -13.67 39.52
N LEU A 81 -3.31 -14.77 38.80
CA LEU A 81 -3.59 -14.72 37.36
C LEU A 81 -4.92 -14.01 37.06
N ALA A 82 -5.94 -14.26 37.88
CA ALA A 82 -7.22 -13.56 37.74
C ALA A 82 -7.07 -12.03 37.85
N GLN A 83 -6.24 -11.55 38.78
CA GLN A 83 -5.94 -10.12 38.93
C GLN A 83 -5.19 -9.58 37.72
N ILE A 84 -4.14 -10.26 37.26
CA ILE A 84 -3.37 -9.85 36.07
C ILE A 84 -4.29 -9.68 34.86
N PHE A 85 -5.08 -10.71 34.54
CA PHE A 85 -5.97 -10.64 33.37
C PHE A 85 -7.06 -9.57 33.52
N SER A 86 -7.59 -9.36 34.72
CA SER A 86 -8.57 -8.29 34.98
C SER A 86 -7.97 -6.90 34.77
N VAL A 87 -6.74 -6.66 35.27
CA VAL A 87 -6.04 -5.38 35.14
C VAL A 87 -5.72 -5.11 33.67
N LEU A 88 -5.15 -6.09 32.96
CA LEU A 88 -4.84 -5.98 31.53
C LEU A 88 -6.10 -5.70 30.69
N GLY A 89 -7.19 -6.42 30.97
CA GLY A 89 -8.47 -6.23 30.28
C GLY A 89 -9.05 -4.83 30.53
N SER A 90 -8.96 -4.33 31.76
CA SER A 90 -9.45 -2.99 32.14
C SER A 90 -8.63 -1.88 31.48
N LEU A 91 -7.29 -2.00 31.46
CA LEU A 91 -6.42 -1.04 30.79
C LEU A 91 -6.69 -0.99 29.29
N LEU A 92 -6.86 -2.16 28.66
CA LEU A 92 -7.19 -2.25 27.23
C LEU A 92 -8.59 -1.66 26.93
N PHE A 93 -9.56 -1.88 27.82
CA PHE A 93 -10.89 -1.27 27.71
C PHE A 93 -10.83 0.26 27.79
N ILE A 94 -10.09 0.81 28.75
CA ILE A 94 -9.90 2.26 28.87
C ILE A 94 -9.24 2.83 27.60
N ALA A 95 -8.20 2.18 27.07
CA ALA A 95 -7.55 2.59 25.84
C ALA A 95 -8.51 2.54 24.64
N ALA A 96 -9.31 1.48 24.50
CA ALA A 96 -10.29 1.34 23.43
C ALA A 96 -11.43 2.38 23.54
N LEU A 97 -11.88 2.68 24.76
CA LEU A 97 -12.86 3.73 25.00
C LEU A 97 -12.29 5.11 24.65
N PHE A 98 -11.03 5.37 24.99
CA PHE A 98 -10.35 6.61 24.64
C PHE A 98 -10.18 6.75 23.12
N ASP A 99 -9.79 5.69 22.40
CA ASP A 99 -9.78 5.64 20.93
C ASP A 99 -11.15 5.98 20.34
N LEU A 100 -12.22 5.43 20.91
CA LEU A 100 -13.59 5.67 20.45
C LEU A 100 -13.99 7.14 20.64
N VAL A 101 -13.77 7.69 21.83
CA VAL A 101 -14.09 9.09 22.17
C VAL A 101 -13.31 10.06 21.29
N THR A 102 -12.00 9.87 21.17
CA THR A 102 -11.11 10.81 20.48
C THR A 102 -11.19 10.73 18.96
N VAL A 103 -11.37 9.53 18.40
CA VAL A 103 -11.28 9.31 16.95
C VAL A 103 -12.66 9.08 16.34
N LYS A 104 -13.48 8.17 16.89
CA LYS A 104 -14.82 7.89 16.34
C LYS A 104 -15.79 9.04 16.59
N PHE A 105 -15.78 9.60 17.81
CA PHE A 105 -16.62 10.73 18.18
C PHE A 105 -15.93 12.09 18.03
N ASN A 106 -14.67 12.10 17.56
CA ASN A 106 -13.90 13.31 17.25
C ASN A 106 -13.81 14.32 18.41
N LEU A 107 -13.80 13.83 19.66
CA LEU A 107 -13.59 14.66 20.85
C LEU A 107 -12.09 14.78 21.11
N ARG A 108 -11.45 15.74 20.44
CA ARG A 108 -10.00 15.98 20.55
C ARG A 108 -9.64 17.46 20.44
N PHE A 109 -8.45 17.80 20.93
CA PHE A 109 -7.89 19.14 20.79
C PHE A 109 -7.37 19.40 19.38
N SER A 110 -7.39 20.66 18.96
CA SER A 110 -6.76 21.09 17.71
C SER A 110 -5.25 20.85 17.78
N GLU A 111 -4.70 20.29 16.71
CA GLU A 111 -3.28 20.01 16.58
C GLU A 111 -2.60 21.10 15.74
N ARG A 112 -1.28 21.26 15.93
CA ARG A 112 -0.50 22.17 15.08
C ARG A 112 -0.33 21.57 13.69
N LEU A 113 -0.20 22.44 12.70
CA LEU A 113 0.19 22.00 11.36
C LEU A 113 1.60 21.38 11.42
N PRO A 114 1.85 20.28 10.67
CA PRO A 114 3.17 19.69 10.56
C PRO A 114 4.14 20.67 9.91
N LYS A 115 5.43 20.49 10.19
CA LYS A 115 6.48 21.24 9.50
C LYS A 115 6.65 20.69 8.09
N ARG A 116 6.94 21.58 7.15
CA ARG A 116 7.36 21.22 5.80
C ARG A 116 8.75 20.56 5.84
N ASN A 117 9.03 19.73 4.84
CA ASN A 117 10.27 18.98 4.67
C ASN A 117 11.14 19.57 3.54
N ASP A 118 11.04 20.87 3.28
CA ASP A 118 11.74 21.55 2.17
C ASP A 118 13.28 21.48 2.27
N ALA A 119 13.83 21.12 3.44
CA ALA A 119 15.27 20.98 3.66
C ALA A 119 15.83 19.57 3.34
N LEU A 120 14.97 18.58 3.08
CA LEU A 120 15.41 17.22 2.73
C LEU A 120 15.79 17.14 1.25
N ASP A 121 16.86 16.41 0.95
CA ASP A 121 17.11 15.99 -0.42
C ASP A 121 16.09 14.93 -0.87
N LEU A 122 16.08 14.59 -2.16
CA LEU A 122 15.12 13.64 -2.72
C LEU A 122 15.15 12.27 -2.03
N PHE A 123 16.35 11.74 -1.78
CA PHE A 123 16.51 10.40 -1.21
C PHE A 123 16.03 10.36 0.24
N ASP A 124 16.38 11.38 1.02
CA ASP A 124 15.94 11.54 2.40
C ASP A 124 14.43 11.82 2.48
N LEU A 125 13.87 12.53 1.51
CA LEU A 125 12.43 12.74 1.40
C LEU A 125 11.67 11.43 1.15
N MET A 126 12.15 10.61 0.20
CA MET A 126 11.58 9.28 -0.06
C MET A 126 11.70 8.36 1.17
N ARG A 127 12.80 8.49 1.92
CA ARG A 127 13.03 7.76 3.18
C ARG A 127 12.07 8.21 4.29
N ALA A 128 11.81 9.51 4.40
CA ALA A 128 10.91 10.12 5.38
C ALA A 128 9.43 9.85 5.08
N ARG A 129 9.07 9.56 3.82
CA ARG A 129 7.71 9.21 3.44
C ARG A 129 7.26 7.94 4.16
N HIS A 130 6.14 8.03 4.87
CA HIS A 130 5.48 6.88 5.51
C HIS A 130 3.96 6.93 5.31
N SER A 131 3.30 5.77 5.29
CA SER A 131 1.85 5.70 5.15
C SER A 131 1.16 6.26 6.41
N CYS A 132 0.53 7.42 6.28
CA CYS A 132 -0.24 8.08 7.32
C CYS A 132 -1.63 7.45 7.44
N ARG A 133 -1.98 6.89 8.60
CA ARG A 133 -3.29 6.26 8.83
C ARG A 133 -4.14 6.95 9.89
N SER A 134 -3.65 8.07 10.41
CA SER A 134 -4.37 8.91 11.36
C SER A 134 -4.19 10.36 10.98
N PHE A 135 -5.28 11.01 10.62
CA PHE A 135 -5.28 12.37 10.09
C PHE A 135 -5.91 13.35 11.09
N GLN A 136 -5.50 14.60 11.02
CA GLN A 136 -6.24 15.71 11.63
C GLN A 136 -7.57 15.88 10.90
N THR A 137 -8.61 16.35 11.58
CA THR A 137 -9.96 16.54 11.00
C THR A 137 -10.11 17.90 10.33
N ARG A 138 -9.07 18.73 10.42
CA ARG A 138 -8.99 20.00 9.70
C ARG A 138 -8.66 19.72 8.24
N LYS A 139 -9.34 20.44 7.35
CA LYS A 139 -9.05 20.46 5.91
C LYS A 139 -7.70 21.11 5.61
N LEU A 140 -7.10 20.79 4.46
CA LEU A 140 -5.94 21.51 3.94
C LEU A 140 -6.19 23.02 3.90
N THR A 141 -5.13 23.79 4.16
CA THR A 141 -5.17 25.23 3.91
C THR A 141 -5.30 25.50 2.41
N GLU A 142 -5.77 26.68 2.03
CA GLU A 142 -5.89 27.06 0.61
C GLU A 142 -4.54 26.97 -0.11
N ALA A 143 -3.46 27.37 0.55
CA ALA A 143 -2.11 27.30 0.00
C ALA A 143 -1.65 25.86 -0.23
N ASP A 144 -1.85 24.97 0.75
CA ASP A 144 -1.48 23.55 0.60
C ASP A 144 -2.37 22.85 -0.44
N HIS A 145 -3.65 23.19 -0.51
CA HIS A 145 -4.55 22.67 -1.53
C HIS A 145 -4.13 23.11 -2.94
N ALA A 146 -3.80 24.39 -3.12
CA ALA A 146 -3.32 24.91 -4.40
C ALA A 146 -2.01 24.22 -4.83
N GLU A 147 -1.01 24.12 -3.95
CA GLU A 147 0.26 23.45 -4.24
C GLU A 147 0.06 21.96 -4.56
N LEU A 148 -0.90 21.27 -3.90
CA LEU A 148 -1.28 19.91 -4.25
C LEU A 148 -1.87 19.82 -5.68
N MET A 149 -2.78 20.72 -6.03
CA MET A 149 -3.39 20.74 -7.37
C MET A 149 -2.36 21.05 -8.46
N ASP A 150 -1.40 21.93 -8.20
CA ASP A 150 -0.29 22.23 -9.10
C ASP A 150 0.62 21.01 -9.30
N SER A 151 0.95 20.29 -8.23
CA SER A 151 1.73 19.03 -8.30
C SER A 151 1.00 17.97 -9.16
N ILE A 152 -0.32 17.82 -8.99
CA ILE A 152 -1.13 16.91 -9.80
C ILE A 152 -1.08 17.28 -11.28
N GLN A 153 -1.28 18.56 -11.61
CA GLN A 153 -1.24 19.03 -13.00
C GLN A 153 0.14 18.82 -13.62
N CYS A 154 1.20 19.15 -12.87
CA CYS A 154 2.59 18.98 -13.31
C CYS A 154 2.89 17.53 -13.68
N HIS A 155 2.61 16.58 -12.79
CA HIS A 155 2.95 15.17 -13.02
C HIS A 155 2.02 14.45 -14.01
N LEU A 156 0.77 14.90 -14.18
CA LEU A 156 -0.12 14.38 -15.24
C LEU A 156 0.24 14.92 -16.64
N ALA A 157 0.97 16.03 -16.73
CA ALA A 157 1.44 16.60 -18.00
C ALA A 157 2.72 15.94 -18.52
N GLU A 158 3.42 15.16 -17.70
CA GLU A 158 4.60 14.42 -18.11
C GLU A 158 4.26 13.35 -19.18
N PRO A 159 5.22 13.00 -20.05
CA PRO A 159 5.08 11.87 -20.94
C PRO A 159 4.76 10.58 -20.15
N ARG A 160 3.72 9.88 -20.61
CA ARG A 160 3.32 8.57 -20.09
C ARG A 160 4.11 7.45 -20.78
N ILE A 161 4.22 6.31 -20.09
CA ILE A 161 4.80 5.10 -20.66
C ILE A 161 3.79 4.44 -21.61
N GLY A 162 2.52 4.40 -21.21
CA GLY A 162 1.40 3.91 -22.01
C GLY A 162 0.65 5.02 -22.75
N GLU A 163 -0.11 4.62 -23.78
CA GLU A 163 -0.92 5.54 -24.57
C GLU A 163 -2.23 5.92 -23.85
N ALA A 164 -2.81 4.98 -23.11
CA ALA A 164 -4.09 5.15 -22.43
C ALA A 164 -4.07 6.33 -21.43
N PRO A 165 -5.14 7.15 -21.39
CA PRO A 165 -5.20 8.29 -20.50
C PRO A 165 -5.39 7.87 -19.06
N ILE A 166 -4.75 8.58 -18.14
CA ILE A 166 -5.00 8.47 -16.69
C ILE A 166 -5.42 9.83 -16.16
N ARG A 167 -6.16 9.86 -15.06
CA ARG A 167 -6.52 11.11 -14.36
C ARG A 167 -6.62 10.92 -12.86
N PHE A 168 -6.41 12.01 -12.13
CA PHE A 168 -6.57 12.07 -10.68
C PHE A 168 -7.73 12.99 -10.33
N GLU A 169 -8.76 12.44 -9.70
CA GLU A 169 -9.90 13.20 -9.21
C GLU A 169 -9.76 13.50 -7.72
N TYR A 170 -9.92 14.77 -7.37
CA TYR A 170 -9.87 15.20 -5.98
C TYR A 170 -11.27 15.16 -5.33
N ILE A 171 -11.33 14.66 -4.10
CA ILE A 171 -12.52 14.61 -3.25
C ILE A 171 -12.19 15.20 -1.88
N ALA A 172 -12.89 16.27 -1.50
CA ALA A 172 -12.81 16.89 -0.17
C ALA A 172 -14.01 16.52 0.71
N ALA A 173 -14.24 15.22 0.87
CA ALA A 173 -15.30 14.65 1.69
C ALA A 173 -14.84 13.36 2.38
N PRO A 174 -15.39 13.00 3.55
CA PRO A 174 -15.12 11.71 4.18
C PRO A 174 -15.56 10.55 3.25
N LEU A 175 -14.63 9.65 2.95
CA LEU A 175 -14.90 8.42 2.22
C LEU A 175 -14.90 7.21 3.15
N THR A 176 -15.65 6.19 2.76
CA THR A 176 -15.60 4.89 3.44
C THR A 176 -14.34 4.15 3.02
N VAL A 177 -13.29 4.26 3.83
CA VAL A 177 -11.98 3.64 3.59
C VAL A 177 -11.43 2.91 4.81
N TRP A 178 -10.52 1.97 4.56
CA TRP A 178 -9.72 1.30 5.58
C TRP A 178 -8.26 1.18 5.08
N PRO A 179 -7.24 1.32 5.94
CA PRO A 179 -7.25 1.64 7.37
C PRO A 179 -7.21 3.14 7.80
N PRO A 180 -7.13 4.17 6.92
CA PRO A 180 -7.08 5.55 7.39
C PRO A 180 -8.25 5.94 8.30
N VAL A 181 -7.93 6.71 9.33
CA VAL A 181 -8.92 7.32 10.23
C VAL A 181 -8.86 8.84 10.09
N ASN A 182 -10.04 9.46 10.13
CA ASN A 182 -10.20 10.92 10.05
C ASN A 182 -9.70 11.59 8.75
N ALA A 183 -9.37 10.81 7.71
CA ALA A 183 -9.05 11.35 6.40
C ALA A 183 -10.32 11.96 5.77
N THR A 184 -10.20 13.17 5.25
CA THR A 184 -11.32 13.90 4.61
C THR A 184 -11.01 14.34 3.19
N GLU A 185 -9.78 14.10 2.72
CA GLU A 185 -9.30 14.55 1.42
C GLU A 185 -8.58 13.40 0.73
N PHE A 186 -8.92 13.20 -0.54
CA PHE A 186 -8.53 12.01 -1.29
C PHE A 186 -8.25 12.35 -2.75
N LEU A 187 -7.24 11.68 -3.30
CA LEU A 187 -6.98 11.58 -4.72
C LEU A 187 -7.44 10.22 -5.21
N VAL A 188 -8.34 10.18 -6.18
CA VAL A 188 -8.84 8.97 -6.81
C VAL A 188 -8.16 8.82 -8.15
N ALA A 189 -7.35 7.76 -8.29
CA ALA A 189 -6.70 7.45 -9.55
C ALA A 189 -7.62 6.63 -10.45
N ILE A 190 -7.86 7.16 -11.65
CA ILE A 190 -8.77 6.60 -12.63
C ILE A 190 -8.00 6.31 -13.92
N ALA A 191 -8.27 5.13 -14.48
CA ALA A 191 -7.81 4.68 -15.78
C ALA A 191 -9.03 4.20 -16.61
N PRO A 192 -8.88 3.88 -17.91
CA PRO A 192 -9.98 3.38 -18.72
C PRO A 192 -10.53 2.06 -18.17
N LYS A 193 -11.80 1.79 -18.44
CA LYS A 193 -12.51 0.57 -18.03
C LYS A 193 -11.87 -0.68 -18.62
N GLU A 194 -11.50 -0.60 -19.89
CA GLU A 194 -10.72 -1.63 -20.55
C GLU A 194 -9.33 -1.64 -19.93
N TYR A 195 -8.94 -2.80 -19.40
CA TYR A 195 -7.69 -2.94 -18.68
C TYR A 195 -6.50 -2.79 -19.62
N ASP A 196 -5.72 -1.74 -19.39
CA ASP A 196 -4.38 -1.58 -19.95
C ASP A 196 -3.34 -1.55 -18.82
N ARG A 197 -2.35 -2.44 -18.90
CA ARG A 197 -1.37 -2.60 -17.82
C ARG A 197 -0.43 -1.41 -17.69
N LEU A 198 -0.07 -0.78 -18.81
CA LEU A 198 0.80 0.39 -18.80
C LEU A 198 0.10 1.58 -18.15
N SER A 199 -1.20 1.79 -18.40
CA SER A 199 -1.98 2.83 -17.70
C SER A 199 -1.98 2.65 -16.18
N VAL A 200 -2.02 1.41 -15.68
CA VAL A 200 -1.95 1.11 -14.24
C VAL A 200 -0.55 1.38 -13.67
N ILE A 201 0.50 1.12 -14.45
CA ILE A 201 1.88 1.49 -14.12
C ILE A 201 2.02 3.02 -14.11
N ASP A 202 1.48 3.73 -15.10
CA ASP A 202 1.50 5.20 -15.16
C ASP A 202 0.73 5.84 -14.00
N VAL A 203 -0.36 5.22 -13.54
CA VAL A 203 -1.03 5.63 -12.28
C VAL A 203 -0.06 5.54 -11.11
N GLY A 204 0.64 4.40 -10.96
CA GLY A 204 1.63 4.22 -9.89
C GLY A 204 2.75 5.24 -9.95
N ARG A 205 3.29 5.47 -11.15
CA ARG A 205 4.38 6.42 -11.41
C ARG A 205 3.97 7.85 -11.10
N SER A 206 2.91 8.33 -11.74
CA SER A 206 2.51 9.74 -11.64
C SER A 206 2.02 10.10 -10.23
N LEU A 207 1.23 9.23 -9.60
CA LEU A 207 0.72 9.49 -8.24
C LEU A 207 1.83 9.38 -7.19
N GLN A 208 2.87 8.57 -7.41
CA GLN A 208 4.01 8.51 -6.50
C GLN A 208 4.80 9.81 -6.48
N LYS A 209 4.97 10.48 -7.63
CA LYS A 209 5.61 11.82 -7.68
C LYS A 209 4.82 12.85 -6.89
N VAL A 210 3.50 12.89 -7.09
CA VAL A 210 2.59 13.73 -6.28
C VAL A 210 2.73 13.40 -4.79
N VAL A 211 2.81 12.11 -4.42
CA VAL A 211 3.00 11.70 -3.02
C VAL A 211 4.31 12.22 -2.43
N LEU A 212 5.38 12.35 -3.23
CA LEU A 212 6.65 12.90 -2.77
C LEU A 212 6.59 14.42 -2.60
N ASP A 213 5.95 15.15 -3.52
CA ASP A 213 5.68 16.58 -3.35
C ASP A 213 4.84 16.86 -2.10
N VAL A 214 3.78 16.08 -1.90
CA VAL A 214 2.93 16.15 -0.71
C VAL A 214 3.73 15.84 0.56
N THR A 215 4.69 14.92 0.49
CA THR A 215 5.60 14.64 1.61
C THR A 215 6.52 15.83 1.87
N ARG A 216 7.00 16.52 0.82
CA ARG A 216 7.81 17.75 0.94
C ARG A 216 7.02 18.86 1.63
N MET A 217 5.73 18.98 1.34
CA MET A 217 4.81 19.90 2.00
C MET A 217 4.56 19.58 3.49
N GLY A 218 5.05 18.44 4.00
CA GLY A 218 4.82 18.00 5.38
C GLY A 218 3.48 17.29 5.60
N LEU A 219 2.74 17.04 4.53
CA LEU A 219 1.46 16.34 4.57
C LEU A 219 1.67 14.81 4.66
N GLY A 220 0.69 14.12 5.25
CA GLY A 220 0.64 12.67 5.28
C GLY A 220 -0.10 12.11 4.08
N THR A 221 0.34 10.95 3.59
CA THR A 221 -0.32 10.22 2.50
C THR A 221 -0.59 8.76 2.86
N CYS A 222 -1.64 8.17 2.30
CA CYS A 222 -1.84 6.72 2.35
C CYS A 222 -2.53 6.18 1.12
N TRP A 223 -1.82 5.32 0.39
CA TRP A 223 -2.36 4.48 -0.66
C TRP A 223 -3.39 3.49 -0.10
N ILE A 224 -4.52 3.38 -0.77
CA ILE A 224 -5.67 2.55 -0.43
C ILE A 224 -6.13 1.86 -1.72
N GLY A 225 -5.92 0.55 -1.81
CA GLY A 225 -6.49 -0.29 -2.87
C GLY A 225 -7.71 -1.06 -2.34
N PRO A 226 -7.52 -2.27 -1.79
CA PRO A 226 -8.63 -3.15 -1.39
C PRO A 226 -9.51 -2.62 -0.24
N GLY A 227 -9.03 -1.61 0.48
CA GLY A 227 -9.76 -0.99 1.58
C GLY A 227 -10.62 0.20 1.18
N ALA A 228 -10.70 0.55 -0.12
CA ALA A 228 -11.51 1.65 -0.61
C ALA A 228 -12.90 1.15 -1.02
N ASP A 229 -13.96 1.75 -0.47
CA ASP A 229 -15.33 1.48 -0.93
C ASP A 229 -15.64 2.25 -2.21
N HIS A 230 -15.69 1.54 -3.34
CA HIS A 230 -15.94 2.16 -4.65
C HIS A 230 -17.32 2.84 -4.72
N ALA A 231 -18.32 2.34 -3.99
CA ALA A 231 -19.66 2.94 -3.97
C ALA A 231 -19.63 4.36 -3.36
N SER A 232 -18.99 4.52 -2.20
CA SER A 232 -18.76 5.82 -1.56
C SER A 232 -17.98 6.78 -2.46
N ILE A 233 -16.97 6.28 -3.19
CA ILE A 233 -16.18 7.09 -4.12
C ILE A 233 -17.04 7.58 -5.28
N MET A 234 -17.72 6.67 -5.98
CA MET A 234 -18.58 7.01 -7.13
C MET A 234 -19.67 8.00 -6.73
N GLN A 235 -20.28 7.84 -5.55
CA GLN A 235 -21.27 8.79 -5.03
C GLN A 235 -20.70 10.21 -4.88
N ASN A 236 -19.45 10.35 -4.42
CA ASN A 236 -18.81 11.66 -4.22
C ASN A 236 -18.20 12.25 -5.50
N LEU A 237 -17.88 11.41 -6.50
CA LEU A 237 -17.47 11.88 -7.82
C LEU A 237 -18.66 12.40 -8.63
N GLY A 238 -19.84 11.78 -8.50
CA GLY A 238 -21.04 12.15 -9.24
C GLY A 238 -20.79 12.06 -10.76
N GLU A 239 -21.17 13.09 -11.49
CA GLU A 239 -21.03 13.16 -12.96
C GLU A 239 -19.56 13.16 -13.44
N ARG A 240 -18.59 13.36 -12.54
CA ARG A 240 -17.16 13.24 -12.88
C ARG A 240 -16.71 11.79 -13.09
N PHE A 241 -17.56 10.79 -12.84
CA PHE A 241 -17.25 9.38 -13.03
C PHE A 241 -18.27 8.71 -13.95
N ASP A 242 -17.79 8.12 -15.03
CA ASP A 242 -18.57 7.34 -16.00
C ASP A 242 -18.31 5.84 -15.78
N SER A 243 -19.28 5.10 -15.22
CA SER A 243 -19.11 3.69 -14.87
C SER A 243 -18.82 2.77 -16.06
N GLU A 244 -19.16 3.20 -17.28
CA GLU A 244 -18.96 2.46 -18.51
C GLU A 244 -17.55 2.68 -19.07
N LYS A 245 -16.90 3.81 -18.75
CA LYS A 245 -15.59 4.19 -19.29
C LYS A 245 -14.47 4.22 -18.28
N ASP A 246 -14.78 4.37 -16.99
CA ASP A 246 -13.80 4.60 -15.94
C ASP A 246 -13.61 3.37 -15.05
N HIS A 247 -12.37 3.18 -14.61
CA HIS A 247 -11.99 2.24 -13.58
C HIS A 247 -11.20 2.96 -12.48
N ILE A 248 -11.65 2.82 -11.23
CA ILE A 248 -10.91 3.28 -10.05
C ILE A 248 -9.77 2.29 -9.80
N VAL A 249 -8.53 2.71 -10.02
CA VAL A 249 -7.33 1.89 -9.82
C VAL A 249 -6.94 1.85 -8.34
N CYS A 250 -6.87 3.03 -7.71
CA CYS A 250 -6.58 3.18 -6.29
C CYS A 250 -6.98 4.56 -5.78
N VAL A 251 -6.95 4.73 -4.46
CA VAL A 251 -7.18 6.02 -3.79
C VAL A 251 -5.97 6.36 -2.91
N CYS A 252 -5.62 7.63 -2.82
CA CYS A 252 -4.62 8.14 -1.88
C CYS A 252 -5.28 9.13 -0.93
N ALA A 253 -5.33 8.82 0.37
CA ALA A 253 -5.71 9.81 1.38
C ALA A 253 -4.58 10.84 1.53
N VAL A 254 -4.94 12.12 1.61
CA VAL A 254 -4.01 13.24 1.81
C VAL A 254 -4.53 14.10 2.96
N GLY A 255 -3.62 14.65 3.76
CA GLY A 255 -3.98 15.59 4.82
C GLY A 255 -2.93 15.69 5.92
N TYR A 256 -3.19 16.50 6.93
CA TYR A 256 -2.23 16.64 8.05
C TYR A 256 -2.21 15.38 8.92
N LYS A 257 -1.01 14.88 9.21
CA LYS A 257 -0.83 13.76 10.14
C LYS A 257 -1.27 14.17 11.55
N SER A 258 -2.04 13.31 12.19
CA SER A 258 -2.41 13.42 13.61
C SER A 258 -1.29 12.87 14.49
N ASN A 259 -0.98 13.55 15.58
CA ASN A 259 -0.11 13.09 16.66
C ASN A 259 -0.77 11.93 17.42
N TYR A 260 -2.11 11.91 17.48
CA TYR A 260 -2.84 10.80 18.05
C TYR A 260 -3.04 9.69 17.03
N ILE A 261 -2.57 8.48 17.34
CA ILE A 261 -2.75 7.27 16.53
C ILE A 261 -3.46 6.23 17.40
N PRO A 262 -4.66 5.76 17.00
CA PRO A 262 -5.40 4.74 17.74
C PRO A 262 -4.56 3.49 17.99
N LEU A 263 -4.80 2.78 19.10
CA LEU A 263 -3.99 1.63 19.52
C LEU A 263 -3.84 0.59 18.40
N PHE A 264 -4.96 0.23 17.76
CA PHE A 264 -4.95 -0.76 16.68
C PHE A 264 -4.15 -0.27 15.46
N ILE A 265 -4.34 0.98 15.05
CA ILE A 265 -3.61 1.58 13.93
C ILE A 265 -2.12 1.68 14.24
N ARG A 266 -1.74 1.94 15.50
CA ARG A 266 -0.34 1.95 15.94
C ARG A 266 0.33 0.58 15.78
N ILE A 267 -0.35 -0.48 16.20
CA ILE A 267 0.13 -1.87 16.03
C ILE A 267 0.19 -2.25 14.54
N PHE A 268 -0.85 -1.87 13.79
CA PHE A 268 -0.91 -2.12 12.35
C PHE A 268 0.24 -1.41 11.61
N ASN A 269 0.50 -0.15 11.95
CA ASN A 269 1.63 0.61 11.44
C ASN A 269 2.95 -0.08 11.75
N SER A 270 3.23 -0.42 13.01
CA SER A 270 4.51 -1.01 13.40
C SER A 270 4.81 -2.34 12.69
N ARG A 271 3.76 -3.12 12.36
CA ARG A 271 3.90 -4.38 11.62
C ARG A 271 4.17 -4.18 10.12
N LEU A 272 3.67 -3.11 9.52
CA LEU A 272 3.81 -2.84 8.07
C LEU A 272 4.92 -1.84 7.73
N SER A 273 5.36 -1.00 8.66
CA SER A 273 6.34 0.05 8.39
C SER A 273 7.78 -0.38 8.59
N ASN A 274 8.03 -1.42 9.41
CA ASN A 274 9.37 -1.70 9.94
C ASN A 274 10.08 -2.88 9.27
N SER A 275 9.43 -3.60 8.35
CA SER A 275 10.09 -4.64 7.56
C SER A 275 10.16 -4.22 6.10
N ARG A 276 11.37 -4.26 5.55
CA ARG A 276 11.59 -4.29 4.11
C ARG A 276 12.45 -5.49 3.78
N LEU A 277 12.18 -6.14 2.65
CA LEU A 277 13.11 -7.11 2.09
C LEU A 277 14.49 -6.46 1.90
N PRO A 278 15.60 -7.17 2.14
CA PRO A 278 16.93 -6.69 1.81
C PRO A 278 17.03 -6.48 0.29
N GLN A 279 17.96 -5.60 -0.13
CA GLN A 279 18.16 -5.31 -1.56
C GLN A 279 18.53 -6.57 -2.36
N SER A 280 19.20 -7.54 -1.73
CA SER A 280 19.55 -8.84 -2.32
C SER A 280 18.34 -9.72 -2.68
N GLU A 281 17.14 -9.43 -2.16
CA GLU A 281 15.90 -10.11 -2.52
C GLU A 281 15.06 -9.32 -3.55
N LEU A 282 15.55 -8.16 -3.96
CA LEU A 282 14.85 -7.19 -4.80
C LEU A 282 15.56 -6.94 -6.13
N PHE A 283 16.90 -6.95 -6.11
CA PHE A 283 17.78 -6.67 -7.24
C PHE A 283 18.64 -7.90 -7.56
N PHE A 284 18.66 -8.29 -8.83
CA PHE A 284 19.27 -9.52 -9.32
C PHE A 284 20.22 -9.23 -10.49
N ALA A 285 21.24 -10.06 -10.62
CA ALA A 285 22.24 -9.93 -11.68
C ALA A 285 21.65 -10.22 -13.07
N ASP A 286 20.58 -11.01 -13.14
CA ASP A 286 19.91 -11.44 -14.37
C ASP A 286 18.42 -11.80 -14.11
N ALA A 287 17.72 -12.15 -15.18
CA ALA A 287 16.29 -12.49 -15.18
C ALA A 287 15.97 -13.91 -14.67
N ASP A 288 16.96 -14.69 -14.23
CA ASP A 288 16.71 -15.99 -13.59
C ASP A 288 16.35 -15.82 -12.10
N PHE A 289 16.60 -14.62 -11.53
CA PHE A 289 16.32 -14.27 -10.14
C PHE A 289 17.02 -15.19 -9.12
N ILE A 290 18.16 -15.76 -9.49
CA ILE A 290 18.95 -16.66 -8.64
C ILE A 290 20.04 -15.89 -7.90
N GLN A 291 20.85 -15.13 -8.64
CA GLN A 291 21.99 -14.40 -8.08
C GLN A 291 21.60 -12.96 -7.76
N PRO A 292 21.69 -12.53 -6.49
CA PRO A 292 21.52 -11.12 -6.13
C PRO A 292 22.53 -10.24 -6.87
N LEU A 293 22.10 -9.03 -7.23
CA LEU A 293 23.01 -8.01 -7.74
C LEU A 293 23.88 -7.50 -6.60
N ASP A 294 25.20 -7.49 -6.78
CA ASP A 294 26.10 -6.75 -5.90
C ASP A 294 25.97 -5.25 -6.22
N VAL A 295 25.15 -4.57 -5.44
CA VAL A 295 24.81 -3.15 -5.60
C VAL A 295 25.96 -2.21 -5.19
N ASP A 296 26.92 -2.69 -4.41
CA ASP A 296 28.05 -1.90 -3.90
C ASP A 296 29.31 -2.08 -4.75
N ALA A 297 29.35 -3.08 -5.63
CA ALA A 297 30.44 -3.32 -6.59
C ALA A 297 30.22 -2.60 -7.93
N PRO A 298 31.29 -2.19 -8.64
CA PRO A 298 31.21 -1.74 -10.01
C PRO A 298 30.69 -2.84 -10.96
N PRO A 299 29.88 -2.50 -11.97
CA PRO A 299 29.38 -1.16 -12.31
C PRO A 299 28.11 -0.72 -11.55
N SER A 300 27.46 -1.60 -10.79
CA SER A 300 26.18 -1.35 -10.11
C SER A 300 26.21 -0.19 -9.13
N ASN A 301 27.34 0.00 -8.44
CA ASN A 301 27.52 1.07 -7.45
C ASN A 301 27.31 2.49 -8.01
N HIS A 302 27.33 2.66 -9.33
CA HIS A 302 26.99 3.93 -9.99
C HIS A 302 25.56 4.41 -9.68
N TYR A 303 24.62 3.49 -9.45
CA TYR A 303 23.21 3.81 -9.16
C TYR A 303 22.95 4.07 -7.67
N GLY A 304 23.91 3.74 -6.79
CA GLY A 304 23.94 4.15 -5.38
C GLY A 304 22.59 4.06 -4.65
N ARG A 305 22.09 5.21 -4.18
CA ARG A 305 20.86 5.28 -3.35
C ARG A 305 19.57 4.97 -4.11
N ASN A 306 19.59 4.75 -5.44
CA ASN A 306 18.41 4.31 -6.20
C ASN A 306 17.89 2.95 -5.71
N TYR A 307 18.80 2.04 -5.33
CA TYR A 307 18.41 0.76 -4.75
C TYR A 307 17.68 0.92 -3.41
N GLU A 308 18.15 1.85 -2.56
CA GLU A 308 17.52 2.15 -1.27
C GLU A 308 16.11 2.71 -1.45
N ILE A 309 15.91 3.72 -2.29
CA ILE A 309 14.59 4.35 -2.42
C ILE A 309 13.53 3.42 -3.03
N CYS A 310 13.92 2.49 -3.90
CA CYS A 310 13.05 1.44 -4.39
C CYS A 310 12.73 0.40 -3.29
N GLN A 311 13.71 0.05 -2.45
CA GLN A 311 13.47 -0.79 -1.26
C GLN A 311 12.42 -0.18 -0.32
N TRP A 312 12.42 1.15 -0.16
CA TRP A 312 11.50 1.87 0.74
C TRP A 312 10.16 2.29 0.10
N ALA A 313 9.98 2.02 -1.19
CA ALA A 313 8.75 2.28 -1.92
C ALA A 313 7.51 1.67 -1.24
N PRO A 314 6.37 2.39 -1.20
CA PRO A 314 5.12 1.81 -0.72
C PRO A 314 4.62 0.71 -1.67
N SER A 315 3.96 -0.31 -1.11
CA SER A 315 3.27 -1.35 -1.87
C SER A 315 2.08 -1.88 -1.06
N SER A 316 1.08 -2.43 -1.76
CA SER A 316 -0.12 -2.99 -1.11
C SER A 316 0.27 -4.04 -0.08
N TYR A 317 -0.24 -3.89 1.16
CA TYR A 317 0.10 -4.73 2.31
C TYR A 317 1.60 -4.92 2.58
N ASN A 318 2.45 -3.99 2.13
CA ASN A 318 3.91 -4.12 2.19
C ASN A 318 4.43 -5.37 1.45
N GLY A 319 3.76 -5.78 0.38
CA GLY A 319 4.08 -7.00 -0.36
C GLY A 319 5.38 -6.95 -1.16
N GLN A 320 5.92 -5.75 -1.44
CA GLN A 320 7.14 -5.53 -2.23
C GLN A 320 7.17 -6.40 -3.50
N THR A 321 6.15 -6.24 -4.33
CA THR A 321 5.85 -7.14 -5.46
C THR A 321 6.66 -6.85 -6.73
N THR A 322 7.66 -5.96 -6.65
CA THR A 322 8.53 -5.59 -7.77
C THR A 322 9.90 -6.23 -7.60
N ARG A 323 10.47 -6.72 -8.70
CA ARG A 323 11.85 -7.24 -8.79
C ARG A 323 12.55 -6.52 -9.92
N CYS A 324 13.86 -6.39 -9.81
CA CYS A 324 14.69 -5.79 -10.84
C CYS A 324 15.83 -6.74 -11.21
N ALA A 325 16.06 -6.92 -12.51
CA ALA A 325 17.20 -7.62 -13.05
C ALA A 325 18.09 -6.64 -13.82
N ALA A 326 19.40 -6.69 -13.59
CA ALA A 326 20.36 -5.97 -14.40
C ALA A 326 20.47 -6.64 -15.79
N VAL A 327 20.69 -5.82 -16.81
CA VAL A 327 21.03 -6.28 -18.16
C VAL A 327 22.40 -5.71 -18.50
N THR A 328 23.38 -6.60 -18.67
CA THR A 328 24.75 -6.23 -18.99
C THR A 328 25.08 -6.47 -20.46
N ASP A 329 26.04 -5.70 -20.99
CA ASP A 329 26.64 -5.98 -22.29
C ASP A 329 27.74 -7.06 -22.19
N GLU A 330 28.35 -7.41 -23.33
CA GLU A 330 29.43 -8.41 -23.40
C GLU A 330 30.68 -8.01 -22.58
N LYS A 331 30.83 -6.72 -22.24
CA LYS A 331 31.94 -6.17 -21.45
C LYS A 331 31.60 -6.08 -19.97
N GLY A 332 30.38 -6.46 -19.57
CA GLY A 332 29.91 -6.41 -18.20
C GLY A 332 29.40 -5.02 -17.75
N ALA A 333 29.23 -4.07 -18.66
CA ALA A 333 28.64 -2.77 -18.36
C ALA A 333 27.11 -2.88 -18.29
N ILE A 334 26.47 -2.16 -17.35
CA ILE A 334 25.00 -2.16 -17.22
C ILE A 334 24.40 -1.31 -18.34
N LYS A 335 23.60 -1.95 -19.19
CA LYS A 335 22.85 -1.32 -20.28
C LYS A 335 21.46 -0.87 -19.83
N SER A 336 20.78 -1.72 -19.07
CA SER A 336 19.43 -1.43 -18.58
C SER A 336 19.12 -2.18 -17.29
N PHE A 337 18.03 -1.78 -16.65
CA PHE A 337 17.41 -2.54 -15.57
C PHE A 337 16.00 -2.91 -15.97
N ASP A 338 15.71 -4.20 -15.96
CA ASP A 338 14.39 -4.75 -16.28
C ASP A 338 13.58 -4.89 -14.99
N PHE A 339 12.37 -4.34 -14.97
CA PHE A 339 11.46 -4.40 -13.83
C PHE A 339 10.35 -5.42 -14.07
N TYR A 340 10.12 -6.25 -13.06
CA TYR A 340 9.23 -7.39 -13.09
C TYR A 340 8.21 -7.35 -11.95
N ALA A 341 6.99 -7.78 -12.23
CA ALA A 341 5.98 -8.09 -11.24
C ALA A 341 6.14 -9.52 -10.73
N ALA A 342 6.43 -9.68 -9.43
CA ALA A 342 6.60 -10.98 -8.78
C ALA A 342 5.27 -11.66 -8.36
N THR A 343 4.13 -11.02 -8.61
CA THR A 343 2.81 -11.56 -8.25
C THR A 343 1.81 -11.37 -9.40
N ALA A 344 0.83 -12.26 -9.49
CA ALA A 344 -0.22 -12.22 -10.51
C ALA A 344 -1.31 -11.15 -10.27
N SER A 345 -1.10 -10.22 -9.32
CA SER A 345 -2.09 -9.18 -9.05
C SER A 345 -2.25 -8.25 -10.28
N GLN A 346 -3.48 -8.18 -10.79
CA GLN A 346 -3.81 -7.36 -11.95
C GLN A 346 -3.57 -5.87 -11.73
N TYR A 347 -3.79 -5.35 -10.51
CA TYR A 347 -3.66 -3.93 -10.21
C TYR A 347 -2.53 -3.62 -9.21
N TYR A 348 -2.38 -4.39 -8.13
CA TYR A 348 -1.43 -4.01 -7.08
C TYR A 348 0.02 -4.15 -7.50
N ALA A 349 0.34 -5.18 -8.29
CA ALA A 349 1.69 -5.38 -8.79
C ALA A 349 2.11 -4.27 -9.79
N PRO A 350 1.31 -3.97 -10.84
CA PRO A 350 1.67 -2.87 -11.75
C PRO A 350 1.67 -1.49 -11.08
N VAL A 351 0.77 -1.20 -10.13
CA VAL A 351 0.84 0.04 -9.34
C VAL A 351 2.16 0.11 -8.55
N ALA A 352 2.54 -0.97 -7.87
CA ALA A 352 3.80 -1.03 -7.12
C ALA A 352 5.03 -0.89 -8.04
N LEU A 353 4.95 -1.41 -9.26
CA LEU A 353 5.99 -1.27 -10.27
C LEU A 353 6.07 0.17 -10.80
N GLY A 354 4.94 0.84 -11.01
CA GLY A 354 4.90 2.28 -11.32
C GLY A 354 5.50 3.14 -10.21
N ILE A 355 5.22 2.82 -8.95
CA ILE A 355 5.85 3.49 -7.80
C ILE A 355 7.37 3.30 -7.81
N TRP A 356 7.86 2.11 -8.15
CA TRP A 356 9.29 1.86 -8.37
C TRP A 356 9.84 2.68 -9.54
N ALA A 357 9.12 2.76 -10.65
CA ALA A 357 9.52 3.55 -11.81
C ALA A 357 9.70 5.04 -11.44
N ALA A 358 8.76 5.62 -10.69
CA ALA A 358 8.87 6.99 -10.20
C ALA A 358 10.07 7.20 -9.26
N ASN A 359 10.26 6.29 -8.30
CA ASN A 359 11.41 6.41 -7.40
C ASN A 359 12.73 6.29 -8.18
N TRP A 360 12.82 5.32 -9.08
CA TRP A 360 14.02 5.06 -9.86
C TRP A 360 14.40 6.23 -10.77
N GLU A 361 13.46 6.74 -11.57
CA GLU A 361 13.74 7.85 -12.49
C GLU A 361 14.11 9.13 -11.74
N MET A 362 13.38 9.50 -10.69
CA MET A 362 13.70 10.70 -9.92
C MET A 362 15.07 10.55 -9.22
N GLY A 363 15.39 9.34 -8.76
CA GLY A 363 16.70 9.03 -8.19
C GLY A 363 17.83 9.13 -9.22
N CYS A 364 17.63 8.59 -10.42
CA CYS A 364 18.55 8.77 -11.55
C CYS A 364 18.76 10.25 -11.88
N ASP A 365 17.68 11.03 -11.97
CA ASP A 365 17.73 12.48 -12.20
C ASP A 365 18.56 13.19 -11.11
N ALA A 366 18.34 12.84 -9.84
CA ALA A 366 19.10 13.39 -8.71
C ALA A 366 20.59 13.01 -8.72
N LEU A 367 20.95 11.86 -9.31
CA LEU A 367 22.34 11.43 -9.50
C LEU A 367 22.95 11.95 -10.82
N GLY A 368 22.17 12.60 -11.67
CA GLY A 368 22.59 13.02 -13.00
C GLY A 368 22.80 11.85 -13.98
N ILE A 369 22.09 10.74 -13.78
CA ILE A 369 22.09 9.56 -14.64
C ILE A 369 20.97 9.71 -15.67
N GLN A 370 21.33 9.89 -16.94
CA GLN A 370 20.35 10.02 -18.03
C GLN A 370 19.81 8.65 -18.44
N GLY A 371 18.53 8.61 -18.81
CA GLY A 371 17.86 7.41 -19.25
C GLY A 371 16.37 7.62 -19.45
N HIS A 372 15.71 6.57 -19.91
CA HIS A 372 14.26 6.58 -20.13
C HIS A 372 13.68 5.19 -19.90
N PHE A 373 12.37 5.13 -19.69
CA PHE A 373 11.65 3.87 -19.65
C PHE A 373 11.27 3.41 -21.06
N ALA A 374 11.51 2.13 -21.34
CA ALA A 374 11.13 1.49 -22.59
C ALA A 374 10.40 0.17 -22.32
N VAL A 375 9.48 -0.19 -23.21
CA VAL A 375 8.77 -1.47 -23.19
C VAL A 375 9.28 -2.30 -24.35
N ARG A 376 9.86 -3.46 -24.08
CA ARG A 376 10.26 -4.40 -25.11
C ARG A 376 9.05 -5.11 -25.69
N PRO A 377 9.04 -5.45 -26.99
CA PRO A 377 8.06 -6.38 -27.55
C PRO A 377 8.31 -7.75 -26.92
N THR A 378 7.56 -8.09 -25.88
CA THR A 378 7.58 -9.43 -25.29
C THR A 378 6.32 -10.17 -25.70
N GLU A 379 6.43 -11.46 -26.00
CA GLU A 379 5.25 -12.32 -25.97
C GLU A 379 4.60 -12.24 -24.58
N LYS A 380 3.29 -12.47 -24.48
CA LYS A 380 2.58 -12.45 -23.19
C LYS A 380 3.16 -13.55 -22.28
N GLU A 381 4.20 -13.24 -21.51
CA GLU A 381 4.74 -14.14 -20.51
C GLU A 381 3.70 -14.35 -19.42
N ALA A 382 3.18 -15.57 -19.34
CA ALA A 382 2.21 -16.00 -18.33
C ALA A 382 2.90 -16.42 -17.01
N THR A 383 4.23 -16.46 -16.98
CA THR A 383 5.03 -16.92 -15.84
C THR A 383 5.45 -15.74 -14.94
N LEU A 384 5.58 -16.02 -13.65
CA LEU A 384 6.11 -15.06 -12.68
C LEU A 384 7.60 -15.35 -12.41
N PRO A 385 8.43 -14.31 -12.16
CA PRO A 385 8.11 -12.89 -12.28
C PRO A 385 7.85 -12.46 -13.73
N ARG A 386 6.85 -11.59 -13.94
CA ARG A 386 6.43 -11.11 -15.27
C ARG A 386 7.15 -9.81 -15.61
N TYR A 387 7.80 -9.74 -16.77
CA TYR A 387 8.38 -8.49 -17.28
C TYR A 387 7.31 -7.41 -17.54
N ASP A 388 7.62 -6.16 -17.20
CA ASP A 388 6.74 -5.01 -17.47
C ASP A 388 7.44 -3.88 -18.23
N LEU A 389 8.60 -3.40 -17.77
CA LEU A 389 9.33 -2.30 -18.42
C LEU A 389 10.81 -2.29 -18.04
N SER A 390 11.63 -1.60 -18.83
CA SER A 390 13.07 -1.44 -18.59
C SER A 390 13.44 0.03 -18.43
N TRP A 391 14.28 0.36 -17.44
CA TRP A 391 15.05 1.61 -17.45
C TRP A 391 16.27 1.42 -18.34
N VAL A 392 16.35 2.16 -19.45
CA VAL A 392 17.47 2.13 -20.38
C VAL A 392 18.36 3.34 -20.07
N ALA A 393 19.61 3.08 -19.69
CA ALA A 393 20.58 4.14 -19.48
C ALA A 393 21.02 4.70 -20.84
N GLU A 394 21.13 6.01 -20.95
CA GLU A 394 21.72 6.65 -22.12
C GLU A 394 23.25 6.61 -22.02
N GLU A 395 23.91 6.11 -23.07
CA GLU A 395 25.37 6.14 -23.14
C GLU A 395 25.85 7.60 -23.18
N LYS A 396 26.83 7.93 -22.35
CA LYS A 396 27.49 9.24 -22.36
C LYS A 396 28.46 9.41 -23.51
#